data_AF-A0A4Y2V4G8-F1
#
_entry.id   AF-A0A4Y2V4G8-F1
#
_cell.length_a   1.000
_cell.length_b   1.000
_cell.length_c   1.000
_cell.angle_alpha   90.00
_cell.angle_beta   90.00
_cell.angle_gamma   90.00
#
_symmetry.space_group_name_H-M   'P 1'
#
loop_
_entity.id
_entity.type
_entity.pdbx_description
1 polymer ?
#
loop_
_entity_poly.entity_id
_entity_poly.type
_entity_poly.pdbx_seq_one_letter_code
_entity_poly.pdbx_strand_id
1 'polypeptide(L)'
;MLYIFVDIKIDSLHLLNTIEKNFEKGPLALLSTIQFVSTIQQIASDLQNLGYNIEIPQAKPLSPGETLGCTSPKIKNSQRVVFIGDGRFHLESAMIANPTLEFFRYI
;
A
#
# COMPACT_ATOMS: atom_id res chain seq x y z
N MET A 1 -20.67 -0.34 -20.59
CA MET A 1 -19.20 -0.25 -20.53
C MET A 1 -18.70 -1.39 -19.66
N LEU A 2 -17.70 -2.16 -20.10
CA LEU A 2 -17.15 -3.31 -19.37
C LEU A 2 -15.77 -2.93 -18.81
N TYR A 3 -15.58 -3.09 -17.50
CA TYR A 3 -14.27 -2.96 -16.85
C TYR A 3 -13.72 -4.35 -16.58
N ILE A 4 -12.49 -4.61 -17.03
CA ILE A 4 -11.78 -5.88 -16.80
C ILE A 4 -10.62 -5.57 -15.86
N PHE A 5 -10.64 -6.16 -14.66
CA PHE A 5 -9.56 -6.03 -13.70
C PHE A 5 -8.50 -7.10 -13.96
N VAL A 6 -7.24 -6.68 -13.96
CA VAL A 6 -6.08 -7.58 -14.06
C VAL A 6 -5.36 -7.55 -12.72
N ASP A 7 -5.23 -8.73 -12.12
CA ASP A 7 -4.60 -8.92 -10.82
C ASP A 7 -3.22 -9.58 -11.00
N ILE A 8 -2.17 -8.90 -10.55
CA ILE A 8 -0.80 -9.42 -10.63
C ILE A 8 -0.49 -10.15 -9.33
N LYS A 9 -0.07 -11.41 -9.45
CA LYS A 9 0.40 -12.21 -8.32
C LYS A 9 1.86 -11.89 -8.03
N ILE A 10 2.14 -11.61 -6.76
CA ILE A 10 3.48 -11.48 -6.20
C ILE A 10 3.61 -12.47 -5.04
N ASP A 11 4.84 -12.79 -4.65
CA ASP A 11 5.08 -13.66 -3.50
C ASP A 11 4.69 -12.95 -2.20
N SER A 12 3.48 -13.24 -1.72
CA SER A 12 2.94 -12.69 -0.47
C SER A 12 3.79 -13.08 0.74
N LEU A 13 4.36 -14.28 0.76
CA LEU A 13 5.17 -14.73 1.89
C LEU A 13 6.49 -13.94 1.95
N HIS A 14 7.11 -13.69 0.79
CA HIS A 14 8.29 -12.85 0.70
C HIS A 14 7.99 -11.40 1.14
N LEU A 15 6.86 -10.83 0.73
CA LEU A 15 6.43 -9.49 1.14
C LEU A 15 6.20 -9.42 2.66
N LEU A 16 5.47 -10.39 3.24
CA LEU A 16 5.21 -10.45 4.68
C LEU A 16 6.52 -10.50 5.47
N ASN A 17 7.41 -11.43 5.14
CA ASN A 17 8.72 -11.57 5.78
C ASN A 17 9.59 -10.31 5.62
N THR A 18 9.52 -9.65 4.46
CA THR A 18 10.24 -8.40 4.21
C THR A 18 9.73 -7.30 5.12
N ILE A 19 8.41 -7.17 5.30
CA ILE A 19 7.85 -6.18 6.22
C ILE A 19 8.27 -6.49 7.65
N GLU A 20 8.15 -7.75 8.09
CA GLU A 20 8.52 -8.15 9.45
C GLU A 20 9.99 -7.91 9.78
N LYS A 21 10.88 -8.06 8.80
CA LYS A 21 12.31 -7.85 9.00
C LYS A 21 12.70 -6.37 9.10
N ASN A 22 11.94 -5.47 8.46
CA ASN A 22 12.34 -4.07 8.30
C ASN A 22 11.52 -3.08 9.12
N PHE A 23 10.35 -3.47 9.62
CA PHE A 23 9.45 -2.59 10.36
C PHE A 23 9.11 -3.15 11.73
N GLU A 24 9.21 -2.31 12.75
CA GLU A 24 8.64 -2.59 14.06
C GLU A 24 7.11 -2.60 13.99
N LYS A 25 6.44 -3.18 15.00
CA LYS A 25 4.97 -3.29 15.10
C LYS A 25 4.23 -1.95 15.36
N GLY A 26 4.78 -0.84 14.87
CA GLY A 26 4.16 0.47 14.90
C GLY A 26 3.14 0.68 13.77
N PRO A 27 2.55 1.88 13.68
CA PRO A 27 1.68 2.26 12.57
C PRO A 27 2.41 2.17 11.22
N LEU A 28 1.80 1.47 10.27
CA LEU A 28 2.30 1.29 8.91
C LEU A 28 1.15 1.42 7.92
N ALA A 29 1.32 2.25 6.87
CA ALA A 29 0.33 2.36 5.82
C ALA A 29 0.74 1.56 4.59
N LEU A 30 -0.22 0.93 3.92
CA LEU A 30 0.01 0.15 2.70
C LEU A 30 -0.73 0.77 1.51
N LEU A 31 -0.02 0.98 0.40
CA LEU A 31 -0.53 1.52 -0.85
C LEU A 31 -0.09 0.68 -2.05
N SER A 32 -0.88 0.66 -3.12
CA SER A 32 -0.52 0.04 -4.40
C SER A 32 -1.26 0.66 -5.58
N THR A 33 -0.96 0.18 -6.78
CA THR A 33 -1.87 0.32 -7.93
C THR A 33 -2.95 -0.76 -7.90
N ILE A 34 -4.02 -0.55 -8.69
CA ILE A 34 -5.18 -1.45 -8.75
C ILE A 34 -4.83 -2.93 -8.94
N GLN A 35 -3.75 -3.23 -9.66
CA GLN A 35 -3.33 -4.59 -9.99
C GLN A 35 -2.80 -5.39 -8.80
N PHE A 36 -2.51 -4.75 -7.65
CA PHE A 36 -1.99 -5.41 -6.44
C PHE A 36 -2.87 -5.21 -5.21
N VAL A 37 -4.03 -4.58 -5.34
CA VAL A 37 -4.92 -4.25 -4.21
C VAL A 37 -5.36 -5.51 -3.46
N SER A 38 -5.63 -6.61 -4.18
CA SER A 38 -6.03 -7.89 -3.57
C SER A 38 -4.94 -8.42 -2.63
N THR A 39 -3.68 -8.42 -3.07
CA THR A 39 -2.54 -8.86 -2.28
C THR A 39 -2.30 -7.98 -1.06
N ILE A 40 -2.41 -6.65 -1.20
CA ILE A 40 -2.25 -5.76 -0.04
C ILE A 40 -3.32 -6.01 1.01
N GLN A 41 -4.57 -6.21 0.61
CA GLN A 41 -5.65 -6.49 1.57
C GLN A 41 -5.40 -7.79 2.34
N GLN A 42 -4.88 -8.82 1.66
CA GLN A 42 -4.47 -10.06 2.31
C GLN A 42 -3.30 -9.83 3.29
N ILE A 43 -2.23 -9.19 2.85
CA ILE A 43 -1.05 -8.91 3.68
C ILE A 43 -1.38 -8.04 4.88
N ALA A 44 -2.27 -7.05 4.71
CA ALA A 44 -2.73 -6.22 5.81
C ALA A 44 -3.43 -7.05 6.89
N SER A 45 -4.31 -7.97 6.50
CA SER A 45 -4.97 -8.90 7.42
C SER A 45 -3.95 -9.77 8.15
N ASP A 46 -2.97 -10.31 7.43
CA ASP A 46 -1.94 -11.17 8.02
C ASP A 46 -1.04 -10.41 9.01
N LEU A 47 -0.62 -9.19 8.66
CA LEU A 47 0.14 -8.30 9.54
C LEU A 47 -0.67 -7.88 10.77
N GLN A 48 -1.97 -7.59 10.61
CA GLN A 48 -2.85 -7.29 11.74
C GLN A 48 -2.95 -8.48 12.71
N ASN A 49 -3.05 -9.71 12.20
CA ASN A 49 -3.03 -10.93 13.02
C ASN A 49 -1.70 -11.13 13.76
N LEU A 50 -0.59 -10.65 13.19
CA LEU A 50 0.73 -10.63 13.83
C LEU A 50 0.92 -9.45 14.81
N GLY A 51 -0.08 -8.58 14.95
CA GLY A 51 -0.09 -7.47 15.90
C GLY A 51 0.47 -6.15 15.36
N TYR A 52 0.57 -5.99 14.04
CA TYR A 52 0.91 -4.69 13.43
C TYR A 52 -0.31 -3.77 13.38
N ASN A 53 -0.07 -2.46 13.50
CA ASN A 53 -1.10 -1.45 13.28
C ASN A 53 -1.09 -1.01 11.80
N ILE A 54 -1.91 -1.65 10.98
CA ILE A 54 -1.95 -1.39 9.52
C ILE A 54 -3.07 -0.41 9.15
N GLU A 55 -2.71 0.67 8.45
CA GLU A 55 -3.62 1.60 7.78
C GLU A 55 -3.69 1.27 6.27
N ILE A 56 -4.88 0.98 5.76
CA ILE A 56 -5.14 0.92 4.31
C ILE A 56 -5.96 2.15 3.92
N PRO A 57 -5.31 3.27 3.55
CA PRO A 57 -6.01 4.51 3.29
C PRO A 57 -6.74 4.46 1.93
N GLN A 58 -7.78 5.27 1.77
CA GLN A 58 -8.64 5.25 0.59
C GLN A 58 -9.03 6.66 0.15
N ALA A 59 -8.83 6.96 -1.14
CA ALA A 59 -9.42 8.12 -1.79
C ALA A 59 -10.60 7.64 -2.64
N LYS A 60 -11.84 7.98 -2.25
CA LYS A 60 -13.02 7.59 -3.03
C LYS A 60 -12.98 8.25 -4.42
N PRO A 61 -13.38 7.55 -5.50
CA PRO A 61 -14.06 6.24 -5.53
C PRO A 61 -13.12 5.02 -5.63
N LEU A 62 -11.81 5.18 -5.43
CA LEU A 62 -10.82 4.11 -5.58
C LEU A 62 -10.97 3.01 -4.53
N SER A 63 -10.39 1.86 -4.80
CA SER A 63 -10.34 0.73 -3.86
C SER A 63 -9.45 1.07 -2.65
N PRO A 64 -9.69 0.50 -1.46
CA PRO A 64 -8.79 0.68 -0.32
C PRO A 64 -7.35 0.27 -0.66
N GLY A 65 -6.40 1.16 -0.42
CA GLY A 65 -4.98 0.97 -0.73
C GLY A 65 -4.60 1.37 -2.15
N GLU A 66 -5.56 1.68 -3.02
CA GLU A 66 -5.28 2.07 -4.40
C GLU A 66 -4.81 3.53 -4.48
N THR A 67 -3.79 3.77 -5.31
CA THR A 67 -3.24 5.08 -5.65
C THR A 67 -3.16 5.26 -7.16
N LEU A 68 -3.66 6.39 -7.66
CA LEU A 68 -3.52 6.82 -9.05
C LEU A 68 -2.63 8.07 -9.14
N GLY A 69 -2.07 8.32 -10.32
CA GLY A 69 -1.14 9.43 -10.51
C GLY A 69 -1.79 10.80 -10.23
N CYS A 70 -3.10 10.92 -10.47
CA CYS A 70 -3.88 12.12 -10.21
C CYS A 70 -4.71 12.07 -8.92
N THR A 71 -4.77 10.92 -8.23
CA THR A 71 -5.64 10.72 -7.07
C THR A 71 -4.91 9.87 -6.04
N SER A 72 -4.45 10.53 -4.97
CA SER A 72 -3.70 9.90 -3.88
C SER A 72 -4.44 10.05 -2.55
N PRO A 73 -4.54 8.97 -1.74
CA PRO A 73 -5.15 9.06 -0.42
C PRO A 73 -4.29 9.87 0.55
N LYS A 74 -4.96 10.51 1.52
CA LYS A 74 -4.30 11.15 2.67
C LYS A 74 -4.10 10.11 3.77
N ILE A 75 -2.86 9.92 4.20
CA ILE A 75 -2.52 9.03 5.31
C ILE A 75 -2.54 9.84 6.60
N LYS A 76 -3.20 9.34 7.65
CA LYS A 76 -3.39 10.10 8.90
C LYS A 76 -2.74 9.47 10.11
N ASN A 77 -2.70 8.14 10.15
CA ASN A 77 -2.35 7.41 11.37
C ASN A 77 -0.96 6.77 11.29
N SER A 78 -0.29 6.85 10.14
CA SER A 78 1.05 6.31 9.93
C SER A 78 2.06 7.35 9.45
N GLN A 79 3.28 7.24 9.96
CA GLN A 79 4.45 8.01 9.51
C GLN A 79 5.21 7.30 8.37
N ARG A 80 5.03 5.99 8.24
CA ARG A 80 5.71 5.13 7.25
C ARG A 80 4.71 4.52 6.30
N VAL A 81 5.04 4.50 5.01
CA VAL A 81 4.17 3.98 3.95
C VAL A 81 4.95 3.00 3.09
N VAL A 82 4.43 1.79 2.91
CA VAL A 82 4.96 0.83 1.93
C VAL A 82 4.08 0.87 0.70
N PHE A 83 4.67 1.21 -0.42
CA PHE A 83 4.05 1.20 -1.74
C PHE A 83 4.43 -0.07 -2.50
N ILE A 84 3.44 -0.86 -2.89
CA ILE A 84 3.61 -2.08 -3.68
C ILE A 84 3.22 -1.81 -5.13
N GLY A 85 4.18 -1.96 -6.02
CA GLY A 85 3.97 -1.79 -7.45
C GLY A 85 5.16 -1.15 -8.15
N ASP A 86 5.17 -1.29 -9.47
CA ASP A 86 6.26 -0.80 -10.31
C ASP A 86 6.07 0.67 -10.73
N GLY A 87 7.14 1.24 -11.27
CA GLY A 87 7.26 2.65 -11.60
C GLY A 87 7.44 3.52 -10.36
N ARG A 88 7.46 4.83 -10.59
CA ARG A 88 7.53 5.82 -9.51
C ARG A 88 6.42 6.85 -9.55
N PHE A 89 5.73 7.02 -10.68
CA PHE A 89 4.75 8.10 -10.85
C PHE A 89 3.61 8.06 -9.81
N HIS A 90 3.05 6.87 -9.56
CA HIS A 90 2.01 6.67 -8.53
C HIS A 90 2.54 6.92 -7.12
N LEU A 91 3.72 6.39 -6.82
CA LEU A 91 4.42 6.60 -5.55
C LEU A 91 4.69 8.10 -5.33
N GLU A 92 5.24 8.79 -6.32
CA GLU A 92 5.55 10.22 -6.27
C GLU A 92 4.27 11.07 -6.08
N SER A 93 3.14 10.68 -6.70
CA SER A 93 1.85 11.32 -6.42
C SER A 93 1.45 11.20 -4.95
N ALA A 94 1.62 10.01 -4.35
CA ALA A 94 1.34 9.80 -2.94
C ALA A 94 2.30 10.60 -2.03
N MET A 95 3.57 10.70 -2.41
CA MET A 95 4.57 11.52 -1.71
C MET A 95 4.23 13.01 -1.75
N ILE A 96 3.87 13.54 -2.92
CA ILE A 96 3.44 14.95 -3.07
C ILE A 96 2.20 15.22 -2.22
N ALA A 97 1.25 14.29 -2.19
CA ALA A 97 0.06 14.41 -1.37
C ALA A 97 0.36 14.31 0.14
N ASN A 98 1.46 13.68 0.55
CA ASN A 98 1.81 13.42 1.95
C ASN A 98 3.31 13.71 2.20
N PRO A 99 3.76 14.98 2.06
CA PRO A 99 5.17 15.32 1.89
C PRO A 99 6.05 15.10 3.12
N THR A 100 5.44 14.88 4.29
CA THR A 100 6.16 14.69 5.56
C THR A 100 6.35 13.22 5.92
N LEU A 101 5.80 12.28 5.13
CA LEU A 101 5.84 10.85 5.43
C LEU A 101 7.04 10.15 4.79
N GLU A 102 7.46 9.05 5.39
CA GLU A 102 8.52 8.20 4.85
C GLU A 102 7.94 7.11 3.96
N PHE A 103 8.43 7.01 2.72
CA PHE A 103 7.93 6.06 1.74
C PHE A 103 8.97 5.00 1.40
N PHE A 104 8.52 3.75 1.37
CA PHE A 104 9.28 2.58 0.96
C PHE A 104 8.60 1.94 -0.24
N ARG A 105 9.36 1.41 -1.19
CA ARG A 105 8.82 0.74 -2.37
C ARG A 105 9.18 -0.74 -2.36
N TYR A 106 8.21 -1.59 -2.67
CA TYR A 106 8.38 -3.03 -2.83
C TYR A 106 7.81 -3.50 -4.18
N ILE A 107 8.52 -4.40 -4.85
CA ILE A 107 8.12 -5.05 -6.11
C ILE A 107 8.49 -6.54 -6.00
#